data_AF-A0A4Z1JFL3-F1
#
_entry.id   AF-A0A4Z1JFL3-F1
#
_cell.length_a   1.000
_cell.length_b   1.000
_cell.length_c   1.000
_cell.angle_alpha   90.00
_cell.angle_beta   90.00
_cell.angle_gamma   90.00
#
_symmetry.space_group_name_H-M   'P 1'
#
loop_
_entity.id
_entity.type
_entity.pdbx_description
1 polymer ?
#
loop_
_entity_poly.entity_id
_entity_poly.type
_entity_poly.pdbx_seq_one_letter_code
_entity_poly.pdbx_strand_id
1 'polypeptide(L)'
;MANGKEIKVSDNEGYLSDESDFYGDSKTKASFEDRAADFDATAYWKSHRPTLTEKADANVAQALANPESKATLYNPYAGQECAWQLDESIDDFLRRMPPRTTEVTPSTPWIFVTNPFRKAPKGIAVNDEAPPGEHSNWARCVTEGNRLLDELITIRNTIEKENSKKSTVAIDRMINKEKEIIVQKILDTAIDCGCTSGKACIWMIFSPPSEVDEIWAAIAKATSTNSLGISAKVAPKDGADLLQKSRLICIYTEDFSDKMDVYRVLKAIRELGLVDRTLKGSIYYKADVYTNLELSSNNPYDIKASLYKSFEFFKNPPLPPSTAPGLRSRTVKKENGKVDSFFRKIKKEPSDLAMHQVNYE
;
A
#
# COMPACT_ATOMS: atom_id res chain seq x y z
N MET A 1 -22.88 97.13 -3.30
CA MET A 1 -22.67 96.49 -4.62
C MET A 1 -21.51 95.51 -4.44
N ALA A 2 -21.55 94.21 -4.75
CA ALA A 2 -22.56 93.41 -5.42
C ALA A 2 -22.42 91.95 -4.98
N ASN A 3 -23.58 91.31 -4.85
CA ASN A 3 -23.94 89.90 -5.09
C ASN A 3 -23.07 88.76 -4.54
N GLY A 4 -23.51 88.24 -3.39
CA GLY A 4 -23.41 86.81 -3.09
C GLY A 4 -24.38 86.03 -3.99
N LYS A 5 -23.89 84.90 -4.54
CA LYS A 5 -24.68 83.96 -5.33
C LYS A 5 -24.82 82.68 -4.51
N GLU A 6 -25.99 82.45 -3.96
CA GLU A 6 -26.37 81.21 -3.29
C GLU A 6 -26.26 80.05 -4.28
N ILE A 7 -25.42 79.07 -3.93
CA ILE A 7 -25.40 77.77 -4.59
C ILE A 7 -26.30 76.87 -3.75
N LYS A 8 -27.47 76.52 -4.30
CA LYS A 8 -28.36 75.48 -3.76
C LYS A 8 -27.57 74.17 -3.72
N VAL A 9 -27.27 73.71 -2.52
CA VAL A 9 -26.84 72.33 -2.29
C VAL A 9 -28.07 71.47 -2.48
N SER A 10 -28.10 70.70 -3.56
CA SER A 10 -29.06 69.63 -3.74
C SER A 10 -28.74 68.54 -2.72
N ASP A 11 -29.64 68.30 -1.78
CA ASP A 11 -29.65 67.10 -0.96
C ASP A 11 -29.81 65.90 -1.89
N ASN A 12 -28.68 65.35 -2.31
CA ASN A 12 -28.63 64.05 -2.95
C ASN A 12 -28.65 63.04 -1.80
N GLU A 13 -29.86 62.77 -1.29
CA GLU A 13 -30.11 61.62 -0.43
C GLU A 13 -29.63 60.38 -1.20
N GLY A 14 -28.44 59.92 -0.83
CA GLY A 14 -27.88 58.68 -1.33
C GLY A 14 -28.85 57.56 -0.99
N TYR A 15 -29.33 56.91 -2.04
CA TYR A 15 -30.14 55.69 -2.07
C TYR A 15 -29.40 54.50 -1.39
N LEU A 16 -29.10 54.62 -0.10
CA LEU A 16 -28.93 53.48 0.79
C LEU A 16 -30.23 53.36 1.57
N SER A 17 -31.23 52.78 0.92
CA SER A 17 -32.48 52.41 1.57
C SER A 17 -32.16 51.61 2.84
N ASP A 18 -32.69 52.05 3.98
CA ASP A 18 -32.68 51.35 5.27
C ASP A 18 -33.51 50.04 5.24
N GLU A 19 -34.02 49.65 4.06
CA GLU A 19 -34.70 48.38 3.79
C GLU A 19 -33.74 47.21 3.51
N SER A 20 -32.46 47.32 3.85
CA SER A 20 -31.58 46.15 3.83
C SER A 20 -31.86 45.28 5.06
N ASP A 21 -32.80 44.34 4.90
CA ASP A 21 -33.11 43.23 5.81
C ASP A 21 -31.94 42.23 5.99
N PHE A 22 -30.71 42.61 5.62
CA PHE A 22 -29.51 41.80 5.80
C PHE A 22 -29.31 41.35 7.25
N TYR A 23 -29.71 42.20 8.22
CA TYR A 23 -29.69 41.91 9.65
C TYR A 23 -31.06 41.49 10.22
N GLY A 24 -32.02 41.18 9.36
CA GLY A 24 -33.40 40.87 9.71
C GLY A 24 -34.26 42.12 9.95
N ASP A 25 -35.58 41.91 9.92
CA ASP A 25 -36.56 42.95 10.20
C ASP A 25 -36.47 43.48 11.65
N SER A 26 -37.11 44.62 11.92
CA SER A 26 -37.08 45.27 13.24
C SER A 26 -37.53 44.35 14.39
N LYS A 27 -38.45 43.42 14.12
CA LYS A 27 -38.93 42.45 15.13
C LYS A 27 -37.86 41.40 15.43
N THR A 28 -37.16 40.94 14.41
CA THR A 28 -36.08 39.96 14.51
C THR A 28 -34.90 40.54 15.27
N LYS A 29 -34.53 41.80 14.99
CA LYS A 29 -33.49 42.52 15.72
C LYS A 29 -33.84 42.66 17.21
N ALA A 30 -35.04 43.15 17.52
CA ALA A 30 -35.49 43.27 18.91
C ALA A 30 -35.50 41.91 19.63
N SER A 31 -35.96 40.84 18.96
CA SER A 31 -35.94 39.49 19.55
C SER A 31 -34.52 38.98 19.84
N PHE A 32 -33.54 39.30 19.00
CA PHE A 32 -32.15 38.92 19.27
C PHE A 32 -31.51 39.77 20.36
N GLU A 33 -31.83 41.07 20.44
CA GLU A 33 -31.38 41.96 21.51
C GLU A 33 -31.91 41.50 22.87
N ASP A 34 -33.20 41.17 22.96
CA ASP A 34 -33.80 40.61 24.18
C ASP A 34 -33.14 39.28 24.59
N ARG A 35 -32.93 38.38 23.62
CA ARG A 35 -32.24 37.10 23.86
C ARG A 35 -30.79 37.28 24.31
N ALA A 36 -30.10 38.30 23.81
CA ALA A 36 -28.74 38.62 24.22
C ALA A 36 -28.69 39.22 25.63
N ALA A 37 -29.67 40.08 25.98
CA ALA A 37 -29.80 40.63 27.32
C ALA A 37 -30.10 39.55 28.38
N ASP A 38 -30.89 38.54 28.02
CA ASP A 38 -31.23 37.40 28.88
C ASP A 38 -30.17 36.27 28.88
N PHE A 39 -29.12 36.37 28.05
CA PHE A 39 -28.12 35.32 27.93
C PHE A 39 -27.10 35.36 29.07
N ASP A 40 -27.16 34.36 29.96
CA ASP A 40 -26.14 34.15 30.98
C ASP A 40 -24.99 33.28 30.44
N ALA A 41 -23.89 33.95 30.09
CA ALA A 41 -22.66 33.29 29.65
C ALA A 41 -22.09 32.31 30.69
N THR A 42 -22.23 32.61 31.99
CA THR A 42 -21.67 31.79 33.07
C THR A 42 -22.45 30.50 33.24
N ALA A 43 -23.78 30.56 33.19
CA ALA A 43 -24.64 29.37 33.22
C ALA A 43 -24.49 28.53 31.95
N TYR A 44 -24.35 29.18 30.79
CA TYR A 44 -24.08 28.51 29.52
C TYR A 44 -22.79 27.67 29.60
N TRP A 45 -21.65 28.27 29.94
CA TRP A 45 -20.37 27.53 29.98
C TRP A 45 -20.32 26.44 31.06
N LYS A 46 -21.07 26.57 32.17
CA LYS A 46 -21.18 25.52 33.20
C LYS A 46 -21.89 24.26 32.73
N SER A 47 -22.85 24.39 31.81
CA SER A 47 -23.68 23.30 31.31
C SER A 47 -23.37 22.90 29.88
N HIS A 48 -22.54 23.70 29.19
CA HIS A 48 -22.15 23.48 27.81
C HIS A 48 -21.42 22.15 27.65
N ARG A 49 -21.86 21.38 26.65
CA ARG A 49 -21.17 20.17 26.22
C ARG A 49 -20.51 20.48 24.89
N PRO A 50 -19.18 20.29 24.76
CA PRO A 50 -18.50 20.61 23.53
C PRO A 50 -19.12 19.85 22.35
N THR A 51 -19.44 20.58 21.30
CA THR A 51 -19.87 20.05 20.01
C THR A 51 -18.76 19.23 19.37
N LEU A 52 -19.09 18.46 18.33
CA LEU A 52 -18.08 17.72 17.57
C LEU A 52 -17.07 18.67 16.91
N THR A 53 -17.51 19.84 16.47
CA THR A 53 -16.65 20.88 15.87
C THR A 53 -15.68 21.44 16.90
N GLU A 54 -16.16 21.87 18.08
CA GLU A 54 -15.27 22.38 19.14
C GLU A 54 -14.28 21.32 19.63
N LYS A 55 -14.70 20.05 19.67
CA LYS A 55 -13.78 18.93 19.97
C LYS A 55 -12.74 18.74 18.87
N ALA A 56 -13.14 18.83 17.60
CA ALA A 56 -12.21 18.73 16.48
C ALA A 56 -11.20 19.89 16.51
N ASP A 57 -11.67 21.13 16.74
CA ASP A 57 -10.84 22.32 16.81
C ASP A 57 -9.86 22.25 18.00
N ALA A 58 -10.34 21.78 19.17
CA ALA A 58 -9.48 21.56 20.33
C ALA A 58 -8.41 20.48 20.06
N ASN A 59 -8.78 19.40 19.37
CA ASN A 59 -7.82 18.35 18.99
C ASN A 59 -6.79 18.88 17.98
N VAL A 60 -7.21 19.69 17.00
CA VAL A 60 -6.30 20.34 16.04
C VAL A 60 -5.37 21.32 16.76
N ALA A 61 -5.90 22.17 17.64
CA ALA A 61 -5.11 23.10 18.45
C ALA A 61 -4.12 22.35 19.36
N GLN A 62 -4.53 21.23 19.95
CA GLN A 62 -3.67 20.37 20.76
C GLN A 62 -2.56 19.71 19.92
N ALA A 63 -2.87 19.23 18.71
CA ALA A 63 -1.88 18.67 17.78
C ALA A 63 -0.89 19.73 17.27
N LEU A 64 -1.33 20.98 17.10
CA LEU A 64 -0.46 22.10 16.74
C LEU A 64 0.41 22.57 17.92
N ALA A 65 -0.13 22.54 19.15
CA ALA A 65 0.58 22.95 20.36
C ALA A 65 1.59 21.90 20.83
N ASN A 66 1.27 20.62 20.65
CA ASN A 66 2.16 19.50 20.88
C ASN A 66 2.43 18.79 19.54
N PRO A 67 3.34 19.31 18.70
CA PRO A 67 3.76 18.57 17.54
C PRO A 67 4.28 17.22 18.04
N GLU A 68 3.69 16.12 17.55
CA GLU A 68 4.22 14.78 17.80
C GLU A 68 5.73 14.81 17.55
N SER A 69 6.51 14.15 18.43
CA SER A 69 7.96 14.05 18.24
C SER A 69 8.22 13.64 16.79
N LYS A 70 8.92 14.48 16.01
CA LYS A 70 9.22 14.22 14.59
C LYS A 70 9.53 12.74 14.45
N ALA A 71 8.66 12.00 13.75
CA ALA A 71 8.78 10.56 13.63
C ALA A 71 10.23 10.24 13.28
N THR A 72 10.89 9.43 14.11
CA THR A 72 12.29 9.07 13.88
C THR A 72 12.35 8.39 12.53
N LEU A 73 13.05 9.02 11.58
CA LEU A 73 13.25 8.46 10.26
C LEU A 73 14.45 7.51 10.29
N TYR A 74 14.34 6.42 9.54
CA TYR A 74 15.35 5.38 9.45
C TYR A 74 15.87 5.31 8.02
N ASN A 75 17.17 5.17 7.85
CA ASN A 75 17.75 4.83 6.56
C ASN A 75 18.84 3.76 6.76
N PRO A 76 18.57 2.49 6.43
CA PRO A 76 19.56 1.43 6.58
C PRO A 76 20.74 1.59 5.60
N TYR A 77 20.55 2.33 4.50
CA TYR A 77 21.57 2.59 3.47
C TYR A 77 22.27 3.96 3.66
N ALA A 78 22.17 4.54 4.86
CA ALA A 78 22.77 5.84 5.15
C ALA A 78 24.29 5.83 4.86
N GLY A 79 24.76 6.83 4.11
CA GLY A 79 26.17 6.99 3.72
C GLY A 79 26.59 6.20 2.47
N GLN A 80 25.72 5.40 1.87
CA GLN A 80 26.00 4.74 0.60
C GLN A 80 25.64 5.66 -0.58
N GLU A 81 26.61 5.99 -1.44
CA GLU A 81 26.38 6.88 -2.60
C GLU A 81 25.31 6.34 -3.56
N CYS A 82 25.18 5.01 -3.64
CA CYS A 82 24.21 4.34 -4.49
C CYS A 82 22.77 4.37 -3.94
N ALA A 83 22.55 4.92 -2.75
CA ALA A 83 21.24 4.98 -2.11
C ALA A 83 20.74 6.41 -1.88
N TRP A 84 19.41 6.55 -1.80
CA TRP A 84 18.76 7.80 -1.37
C TRP A 84 19.11 8.12 0.09
N GLN A 85 19.46 9.39 0.36
CA GLN A 85 19.80 9.89 1.69
C GLN A 85 18.69 10.77 2.27
N LEU A 86 18.58 10.81 3.61
CA LEU A 86 17.50 11.57 4.28
C LEU A 86 17.72 13.09 4.26
N ASP A 87 18.92 13.54 3.92
CA ASP A 87 19.31 14.94 3.78
C ASP A 87 19.13 15.48 2.36
N GLU A 88 18.75 14.65 1.39
CA GLU A 88 18.41 15.06 0.01
C GLU A 88 16.93 14.79 -0.31
N SER A 89 16.37 15.58 -1.24
CA SER A 89 15.03 15.31 -1.76
C SER A 89 15.04 14.09 -2.67
N ILE A 90 13.90 13.40 -2.79
CA ILE A 90 13.79 12.25 -3.69
C ILE A 90 14.03 12.64 -5.16
N ASP A 91 13.66 13.87 -5.55
CA ASP A 91 13.88 14.37 -6.91
C ASP A 91 15.36 14.68 -7.18
N ASP A 92 16.10 15.16 -6.18
CA ASP A 92 17.55 15.36 -6.30
C ASP A 92 18.30 14.03 -6.41
N PHE A 93 17.89 13.03 -5.62
CA PHE A 93 18.39 11.67 -5.75
C PHE A 93 18.17 11.08 -7.15
N LEU A 94 16.95 11.21 -7.69
CA LEU A 94 16.62 10.71 -9.03
C LEU A 94 17.43 11.41 -10.14
N ARG A 95 17.78 12.69 -9.95
CA ARG A 95 18.66 13.43 -10.87
C ARG A 95 20.12 13.01 -10.72
N ARG A 96 20.55 12.68 -9.50
CA ARG A 96 21.91 12.25 -9.17
C ARG A 96 22.19 10.82 -9.65
N MET A 97 21.20 9.92 -9.53
CA MET A 97 21.33 8.48 -9.79
C MET A 97 20.26 7.93 -10.78
N PRO A 98 20.20 8.43 -12.03
CA PRO A 98 19.31 7.88 -13.06
C PRO A 98 19.75 6.47 -13.53
N PRO A 99 18.94 5.42 -13.35
CA PRO A 99 19.33 4.04 -13.65
C PRO A 99 19.71 3.78 -15.10
N ARG A 100 19.19 4.57 -16.05
CA ARG A 100 19.55 4.46 -17.48
C ARG A 100 21.02 4.77 -17.74
N THR A 101 21.59 5.75 -17.05
CA THR A 101 22.95 6.26 -17.35
C THR A 101 23.96 5.93 -16.27
N THR A 102 23.55 5.68 -15.03
CA THR A 102 24.45 5.20 -13.97
C THR A 102 25.02 3.84 -14.34
N GLU A 103 26.34 3.71 -14.40
CA GLU A 103 27.03 2.45 -14.70
C GLU A 103 27.20 1.59 -13.45
N VAL A 104 27.18 0.27 -13.65
CA VAL A 104 27.47 -0.68 -12.57
C VAL A 104 28.94 -0.60 -12.17
N THR A 105 29.21 -0.39 -10.88
CA THR A 105 30.56 -0.41 -10.30
C THR A 105 30.56 -1.24 -9.01
N PRO A 106 31.72 -1.62 -8.46
CA PRO A 106 31.77 -2.28 -7.15
C PRO A 106 31.15 -1.47 -6.00
N SER A 107 31.13 -0.13 -6.10
CA SER A 107 30.47 0.76 -5.14
C SER A 107 28.99 1.01 -5.45
N THR A 108 28.57 0.76 -6.69
CA THR A 108 27.20 0.92 -7.18
C THR A 108 26.73 -0.36 -7.87
N PRO A 109 26.58 -1.48 -7.14
CA PRO A 109 26.03 -2.71 -7.71
C PRO A 109 24.53 -2.58 -7.99
N TRP A 110 23.84 -1.76 -7.19
CA TRP A 110 22.41 -1.49 -7.22
C TRP A 110 22.15 -0.05 -6.80
N ILE A 111 21.04 0.52 -7.26
CA ILE A 111 20.55 1.82 -6.78
C ILE A 111 19.39 1.57 -5.82
N PHE A 112 19.44 2.15 -4.61
CA PHE A 112 18.51 1.82 -3.52
C PHE A 112 17.66 3.01 -3.07
N VAL A 113 16.42 2.72 -2.69
CA VAL A 113 15.53 3.64 -1.97
C VAL A 113 14.88 2.88 -0.82
N THR A 114 14.71 3.55 0.31
CA THR A 114 14.12 2.97 1.51
C THR A 114 12.86 3.73 1.93
N ASN A 115 11.99 3.04 2.64
CA ASN A 115 10.87 3.64 3.34
C ASN A 115 11.34 4.15 4.71
N PRO A 116 11.38 5.48 4.93
CA PRO A 116 12.02 6.05 6.09
C PRO A 116 11.21 5.90 7.39
N PHE A 117 9.95 5.49 7.29
CA PHE A 117 9.03 5.35 8.42
C PHE A 117 9.12 3.97 9.09
N ARG A 118 9.96 3.06 8.57
CA ARG A 118 10.11 1.71 9.08
C ARG A 118 11.36 1.61 9.95
N LYS A 119 11.20 1.13 11.18
CA LYS A 119 12.34 0.84 12.06
C LYS A 119 13.22 -0.22 11.39
N ALA A 120 14.46 0.16 11.08
CA ALA A 120 15.47 -0.74 10.54
C ALA A 120 16.78 -0.61 11.33
N PRO A 121 17.59 -1.68 11.43
CA PRO A 121 18.95 -1.60 11.95
C PRO A 121 19.77 -0.51 11.25
N LYS A 122 20.67 0.15 11.99
CA LYS A 122 21.59 1.13 11.40
C LYS A 122 22.70 0.38 10.64
N GLY A 123 22.79 0.65 9.34
CA GLY A 123 23.86 0.17 8.48
C GLY A 123 23.60 -1.21 7.91
N ILE A 124 23.66 -1.28 6.58
CA ILE A 124 23.71 -2.50 5.80
C ILE A 124 24.96 -2.41 4.93
N ALA A 125 25.61 -3.54 4.63
CA ALA A 125 26.71 -3.55 3.66
C ALA A 125 26.19 -3.17 2.26
N VAL A 126 27.03 -2.58 1.40
CA VAL A 126 26.65 -2.19 0.02
C VAL A 126 26.10 -3.36 -0.80
N ASN A 127 26.46 -4.59 -0.44
CA ASN A 127 26.00 -5.84 -1.08
C ASN A 127 24.89 -6.56 -0.31
N ASP A 128 24.54 -6.09 0.89
CA ASP A 128 23.43 -6.68 1.63
C ASP A 128 22.14 -5.97 1.23
N GLU A 129 21.20 -6.75 0.72
CA GLU A 129 20.14 -6.21 -0.13
C GLU A 129 18.94 -5.67 0.68
N ALA A 130 18.77 -6.11 1.93
CA ALA A 130 17.72 -5.65 2.85
C ALA A 130 18.11 -5.91 4.32
N PRO A 131 17.58 -5.15 5.29
CA PRO A 131 17.91 -5.35 6.70
C PRO A 131 17.40 -6.72 7.15
N PRO A 132 18.24 -7.56 7.78
CA PRO A 132 17.76 -8.80 8.36
C PRO A 132 16.75 -8.49 9.48
N GLY A 133 15.73 -9.33 9.63
CA GLY A 133 14.86 -9.28 10.80
C GLY A 133 15.68 -9.45 12.09
N GLU A 134 15.27 -8.75 13.15
CA GLU A 134 15.99 -8.68 14.44
C GLU A 134 16.21 -10.06 15.10
N HIS A 135 15.50 -11.10 14.64
CA HIS A 135 15.52 -12.47 15.20
C HIS A 135 15.73 -13.58 14.14
N SER A 136 16.21 -13.26 12.94
CA SER A 136 16.30 -14.24 11.84
C SER A 136 17.43 -15.26 12.04
N ASN A 137 17.12 -16.56 11.94
CA ASN A 137 18.09 -17.66 11.98
C ASN A 137 18.30 -18.28 10.58
N TRP A 138 19.04 -17.56 9.74
CA TRP A 138 19.33 -17.98 8.36
C TRP A 138 20.13 -19.28 8.27
N ALA A 139 21.05 -19.52 9.22
CA ALA A 139 21.84 -20.75 9.23
C ALA A 139 20.95 -21.99 9.36
N ARG A 140 20.04 -22.00 10.35
CA ARG A 140 19.08 -23.10 10.53
C ARG A 140 18.14 -23.21 9.33
N CYS A 141 17.63 -22.09 8.83
CA CYS A 141 16.72 -22.08 7.69
C CYS A 141 17.36 -22.71 6.43
N VAL A 142 18.61 -22.37 6.14
CA VAL A 142 19.35 -22.90 4.98
C VAL A 142 19.71 -24.37 5.17
N THR A 143 20.15 -24.78 6.36
CA THR A 143 20.46 -26.19 6.65
C THR A 143 19.23 -27.08 6.49
N GLU A 144 18.11 -26.72 7.12
CA GLU A 144 16.88 -27.50 7.02
C GLU A 144 16.27 -27.44 5.61
N GLY A 145 16.35 -26.28 4.95
CA GLY A 145 15.91 -26.14 3.57
C GLY A 145 16.67 -27.07 2.62
N ASN A 146 18.01 -27.15 2.72
CA ASN A 146 18.80 -28.09 1.93
C ASN A 146 18.47 -29.55 2.25
N ARG A 147 18.28 -29.89 3.54
CA ARG A 147 17.85 -31.25 3.95
C ARG A 147 16.51 -31.65 3.30
N LEU A 148 15.56 -30.72 3.22
CA LEU A 148 14.26 -30.93 2.56
C LEU A 148 14.40 -31.09 1.03
N LEU A 149 15.35 -30.38 0.41
CA LEU A 149 15.65 -30.54 -1.02
C LEU A 149 16.30 -31.91 -1.32
N ASP A 150 17.19 -32.39 -0.46
CA ASP A 150 17.75 -33.74 -0.56
C ASP A 150 16.68 -34.84 -0.35
N GLU A 151 15.75 -34.61 0.59
CA GLU A 151 14.57 -35.45 0.81
C GLU A 151 13.73 -35.55 -0.48
N LEU A 152 13.53 -34.44 -1.19
CA LEU A 152 12.80 -34.43 -2.47
C LEU A 152 13.50 -35.26 -3.56
N ILE A 153 14.83 -35.18 -3.66
CA ILE A 153 15.60 -36.03 -4.60
C ILE A 153 15.37 -37.51 -4.29
N THR A 154 15.43 -37.87 -3.00
CA THR A 154 15.23 -39.26 -2.56
C THR A 154 13.82 -39.76 -2.84
N ILE A 155 12.81 -38.92 -2.58
CA ILE A 155 11.40 -39.22 -2.89
C ILE A 155 11.21 -39.41 -4.39
N ARG A 156 11.79 -38.53 -5.22
CA ARG A 156 11.73 -38.62 -6.68
C ARG A 156 12.24 -39.97 -7.18
N ASN A 157 13.46 -40.33 -6.77
CA ASN A 157 14.09 -41.60 -7.15
C ASN A 157 13.27 -42.82 -6.71
N THR A 158 12.69 -42.76 -5.51
CA THR A 158 11.82 -43.84 -4.98
C THR A 158 10.55 -43.98 -5.80
N ILE A 159 9.85 -42.87 -6.09
CA ILE A 159 8.62 -42.88 -6.88
C ILE A 159 8.89 -43.43 -8.28
N GLU A 160 9.96 -42.97 -8.94
CA GLU A 160 10.35 -43.42 -10.29
C GLU A 160 10.65 -44.94 -10.30
N LYS A 161 11.36 -45.44 -9.29
CA LYS A 161 11.69 -46.88 -9.18
C LYS A 161 10.45 -47.75 -8.97
N GLU A 162 9.61 -47.39 -7.98
CA GLU A 162 8.42 -48.17 -7.60
C GLU A 162 7.31 -48.12 -8.65
N ASN A 163 7.26 -47.04 -9.44
CA ASN A 163 6.21 -46.80 -10.42
C ASN A 163 6.71 -46.90 -11.86
N SER A 164 7.86 -47.53 -12.10
CA SER A 164 8.49 -47.71 -13.43
C SER A 164 7.59 -48.34 -14.50
N LYS A 165 6.51 -49.03 -14.11
CA LYS A 165 5.52 -49.63 -15.02
C LYS A 165 4.35 -48.70 -15.37
N LYS A 166 4.21 -47.55 -14.68
CA LYS A 166 3.15 -46.56 -14.94
C LYS A 166 3.60 -45.58 -16.02
N SER A 167 2.65 -44.85 -16.59
CA SER A 167 2.96 -43.78 -17.54
C SER A 167 3.73 -42.64 -16.88
N THR A 168 4.60 -41.97 -17.63
CA THR A 168 5.38 -40.81 -17.19
C THR A 168 4.50 -39.73 -16.57
N VAL A 169 3.35 -39.43 -17.17
CA VAL A 169 2.38 -38.43 -16.66
C VAL A 169 1.86 -38.81 -15.27
N ALA A 170 1.66 -40.10 -14.98
CA ALA A 170 1.20 -40.54 -13.67
C ALA A 170 2.30 -40.39 -12.62
N ILE A 171 3.55 -40.71 -12.98
CA ILE A 171 4.74 -40.54 -12.13
C ILE A 171 4.95 -39.05 -11.80
N ASP A 172 4.91 -38.18 -12.81
CA ASP A 172 5.06 -36.73 -12.64
C ASP A 172 4.01 -36.13 -11.71
N ARG A 173 2.75 -36.61 -11.77
CA ARG A 173 1.70 -36.16 -10.84
C ARG A 173 2.00 -36.54 -9.40
N MET A 174 2.58 -37.72 -9.16
CA MET A 174 2.97 -38.16 -7.81
C MET A 174 4.15 -37.33 -7.30
N ILE A 175 5.17 -37.10 -8.14
CA ILE A 175 6.32 -36.26 -7.79
C ILE A 175 5.88 -34.82 -7.50
N ASN A 176 5.00 -34.25 -8.33
CA ASN A 176 4.52 -32.89 -8.12
C ASN A 176 3.77 -32.71 -6.79
N LYS A 177 3.01 -33.71 -6.35
CA LYS A 177 2.33 -33.67 -5.05
C LYS A 177 3.32 -33.61 -3.88
N GLU A 178 4.34 -34.47 -3.90
CA GLU A 178 5.37 -34.46 -2.85
C GLU A 178 6.23 -33.20 -2.92
N LYS A 179 6.53 -32.70 -4.12
CA LYS A 179 7.20 -31.42 -4.33
C LYS A 179 6.44 -30.26 -3.69
N GLU A 180 5.12 -30.19 -3.86
CA GLU A 180 4.29 -29.16 -3.21
C GLU A 180 4.36 -29.23 -1.68
N ILE A 181 4.39 -30.44 -1.10
CA ILE A 181 4.55 -30.65 0.35
C ILE A 181 5.92 -30.16 0.82
N ILE A 182 6.99 -30.53 0.12
CA ILE A 182 8.36 -30.09 0.46
C ILE A 182 8.48 -28.56 0.36
N VAL A 183 7.94 -27.96 -0.70
CA VAL A 183 7.92 -26.50 -0.86
C VAL A 183 7.20 -25.83 0.32
N GLN A 184 6.05 -26.36 0.75
CA GLN A 184 5.35 -25.82 1.91
C GLN A 184 6.19 -25.95 3.19
N LYS A 185 6.83 -27.11 3.43
CA LYS A 185 7.74 -27.29 4.58
C LYS A 185 8.90 -26.30 4.57
N ILE A 186 9.47 -25.97 3.40
CA ILE A 186 10.54 -24.98 3.26
C ILE A 186 10.03 -23.59 3.69
N LEU A 187 8.84 -23.20 3.24
CA LEU A 187 8.22 -21.93 3.61
C LEU A 187 7.89 -21.85 5.11
N ASP A 188 7.32 -22.92 5.67
CA ASP A 188 7.01 -23.02 7.10
C ASP A 188 8.29 -22.95 7.94
N THR A 189 9.37 -23.61 7.51
CA THR A 189 10.68 -23.54 8.17
C THR A 189 11.24 -22.11 8.17
N ALA A 190 11.07 -21.38 7.06
CA ALA A 190 11.49 -19.99 6.98
C ALA A 190 10.69 -19.09 7.94
N ILE A 191 9.37 -19.34 8.08
CA ILE A 191 8.53 -18.66 9.07
C ILE A 191 9.01 -18.96 10.50
N ASP A 192 9.21 -20.24 10.83
CA ASP A 192 9.67 -20.68 12.16
C ASP A 192 11.05 -20.14 12.53
N CYS A 193 11.90 -19.89 11.54
CA CYS A 193 13.23 -19.31 11.74
C CYS A 193 13.23 -17.76 11.76
N GLY A 194 12.07 -17.11 11.61
CA GLY A 194 11.98 -15.65 11.49
C GLY A 194 12.67 -15.11 10.23
N CYS A 195 12.81 -15.95 9.21
CA CYS A 195 13.41 -15.65 7.90
C CYS A 195 12.32 -15.27 6.89
N THR A 196 11.33 -14.49 7.33
CA THR A 196 10.21 -14.02 6.50
C THR A 196 10.48 -12.70 5.80
N SER A 197 11.48 -11.98 6.28
CA SER A 197 11.96 -10.69 5.81
C SER A 197 13.46 -10.76 5.50
N GLY A 198 13.92 -10.00 4.50
CA GLY A 198 15.31 -10.05 4.05
C GLY A 198 15.54 -9.77 2.56
N LYS A 199 16.70 -10.27 2.08
CA LYS A 199 17.44 -9.81 0.87
C LYS A 199 16.66 -9.75 -0.45
N ALA A 200 15.57 -10.47 -0.57
CA ALA A 200 14.91 -10.85 -1.82
C ALA A 200 13.36 -11.10 -1.78
N CYS A 201 12.61 -10.63 -0.77
CA CYS A 201 11.15 -10.72 -0.70
C CYS A 201 10.52 -9.71 -1.67
N ILE A 202 10.58 -10.04 -2.96
CA ILE A 202 10.58 -9.07 -4.03
C ILE A 202 9.47 -9.32 -5.03
N TRP A 203 8.71 -8.26 -5.32
CA TRP A 203 8.04 -8.10 -6.61
C TRP A 203 9.05 -7.67 -7.69
N MET A 204 9.26 -8.51 -8.70
CA MET A 204 10.25 -8.29 -9.77
C MET A 204 9.59 -7.69 -11.01
N ILE A 205 10.07 -6.51 -11.42
CA ILE A 205 9.64 -5.80 -12.63
C ILE A 205 10.83 -5.73 -13.61
N PHE A 206 10.59 -6.11 -14.87
CA PHE A 206 11.59 -6.01 -15.93
C PHE A 206 11.20 -4.86 -16.86
N SER A 207 11.88 -3.72 -16.70
CA SER A 207 11.62 -2.50 -17.47
C SER A 207 12.52 -2.41 -18.70
N PRO A 208 12.05 -1.99 -19.89
CA PRO A 208 12.97 -1.63 -20.97
C PRO A 208 13.85 -0.44 -20.56
N PRO A 209 15.08 -0.31 -21.09
CA PRO A 209 15.97 0.82 -20.77
C PRO A 209 15.40 2.20 -21.12
N SER A 210 14.45 2.25 -22.07
CA SER A 210 13.78 3.48 -22.50
C SER A 210 12.79 4.05 -21.48
N GLU A 211 12.31 3.25 -20.54
CA GLU A 211 11.26 3.62 -19.56
C GLU A 211 11.75 3.51 -18.12
N VAL A 212 12.96 2.97 -17.89
CA VAL A 212 13.46 2.64 -16.55
C VAL A 212 13.50 3.83 -15.60
N ASP A 213 13.88 5.02 -16.05
CA ASP A 213 13.99 6.20 -15.19
C ASP A 213 12.60 6.66 -14.72
N GLU A 214 11.59 6.61 -15.60
CA GLU A 214 10.21 7.00 -15.28
C GLU A 214 9.57 6.02 -14.31
N ILE A 215 9.74 4.71 -14.57
CA ILE A 215 9.24 3.64 -13.71
C ILE A 215 9.93 3.69 -12.34
N TRP A 216 11.26 3.88 -12.33
CA TRP A 216 12.02 4.01 -11.09
C TRP A 216 11.62 5.25 -10.29
N ALA A 217 11.41 6.39 -10.95
CA ALA A 217 10.95 7.60 -10.28
C ALA A 217 9.61 7.41 -9.56
N ALA A 218 8.65 6.74 -10.21
CA ALA A 218 7.35 6.42 -9.61
C ALA A 218 7.51 5.51 -8.38
N ILE A 219 8.32 4.45 -8.50
CA ILE A 219 8.60 3.50 -7.41
C ILE A 219 9.32 4.18 -6.25
N ALA A 220 10.33 5.00 -6.53
CA ALA A 220 11.15 5.67 -5.53
C ALA A 220 10.30 6.66 -4.70
N LYS A 221 9.44 7.44 -5.36
CA LYS A 221 8.49 8.36 -4.69
C LYS A 221 7.46 7.61 -3.86
N ALA A 222 6.90 6.52 -4.38
CA ALA A 222 5.92 5.72 -3.64
C ALA A 222 6.55 4.98 -2.45
N THR A 223 7.83 4.63 -2.53
CA THR A 223 8.57 3.96 -1.45
C THR A 223 8.96 4.94 -0.34
N SER A 224 9.47 6.12 -0.70
CA SER A 224 9.87 7.16 0.28
C SER A 224 8.69 7.72 1.09
N THR A 225 7.46 7.54 0.59
CA THR A 225 6.20 7.99 1.24
C THR A 225 5.42 6.85 1.90
N ASN A 226 6.02 5.67 2.10
CA ASN A 226 5.38 4.49 2.72
C ASN A 226 4.13 3.96 1.97
N SER A 227 3.98 4.26 0.68
CA SER A 227 2.83 3.81 -0.11
C SER A 227 3.03 2.44 -0.78
N LEU A 228 4.28 2.02 -1.00
CA LEU A 228 4.61 0.82 -1.76
C LEU A 228 5.08 -0.34 -0.87
N GLY A 229 6.36 -0.35 -0.48
CA GLY A 229 6.99 -1.41 0.30
C GLY A 229 7.96 -0.87 1.36
N ILE A 230 8.89 -1.71 1.81
CA ILE A 230 9.89 -1.35 2.82
C ILE A 230 11.16 -0.74 2.20
N SER A 231 11.48 -1.15 0.98
CA SER A 231 12.57 -0.62 0.17
C SER A 231 12.35 -1.03 -1.30
N ALA A 232 13.12 -0.44 -2.19
CA ALA A 232 13.21 -0.89 -3.57
C ALA A 232 14.64 -0.75 -4.08
N LYS A 233 15.01 -1.54 -5.09
CA LYS A 233 16.28 -1.42 -5.80
C LYS A 233 16.10 -1.53 -7.30
N VAL A 234 17.00 -0.91 -8.06
CA VAL A 234 17.05 -1.02 -9.51
C VAL A 234 18.47 -1.29 -9.98
N ALA A 235 18.57 -2.14 -11.01
CA ALA A 235 19.83 -2.44 -11.65
C ALA A 235 20.34 -1.20 -12.42
N PRO A 236 21.59 -0.77 -12.19
CA PRO A 236 22.26 0.23 -13.03
C PRO A 236 22.44 -0.29 -14.46
N LYS A 237 22.95 0.56 -15.35
CA LYS A 237 23.39 0.16 -16.69
C LYS A 237 24.59 -0.78 -16.58
N ASP A 238 24.38 -2.01 -17.03
CA ASP A 238 25.48 -2.96 -17.25
C ASP A 238 26.07 -2.74 -18.64
N GLY A 239 27.37 -2.45 -18.71
CA GLY A 239 28.11 -2.27 -19.95
C GLY A 239 28.57 -3.57 -20.61
N ALA A 240 28.51 -4.70 -19.90
CA ALA A 240 28.96 -6.00 -20.41
C ALA A 240 27.96 -6.64 -21.37
N ASP A 241 26.68 -6.29 -21.26
CA ASP A 241 25.61 -6.82 -22.11
C ASP A 241 25.04 -5.71 -23.00
N LEU A 242 25.67 -5.52 -24.17
CA LEU A 242 25.22 -4.56 -25.21
C LEU A 242 23.76 -4.77 -25.64
N LEU A 243 23.17 -5.92 -25.29
CA LEU A 243 21.80 -6.31 -25.61
C LEU A 243 20.90 -6.38 -24.37
N GLN A 244 21.28 -5.79 -23.23
CA GLN A 244 20.49 -5.88 -21.99
C GLN A 244 19.06 -5.33 -22.20
N LYS A 245 18.13 -6.23 -22.56
CA LYS A 245 16.78 -5.90 -23.05
C LYS A 245 15.89 -5.29 -21.97
N SER A 246 16.27 -5.47 -20.71
CA SER A 246 15.51 -4.97 -19.57
C SER A 246 16.41 -4.67 -18.37
N ARG A 247 15.94 -3.79 -17.49
CA ARG A 247 16.48 -3.45 -16.18
C ARG A 247 15.57 -4.07 -15.13
N LEU A 248 16.17 -4.80 -14.19
CA LEU A 248 15.44 -5.38 -13.08
C LEU A 248 15.20 -4.31 -12.01
N ILE A 249 13.93 -4.15 -11.63
CA ILE A 249 13.50 -3.37 -10.48
C ILE A 249 12.86 -4.34 -9.48
N CYS A 250 13.22 -4.18 -8.22
CA CYS A 250 12.81 -5.04 -7.12
C CYS A 250 12.13 -4.20 -6.05
N ILE A 251 10.93 -4.58 -5.62
CA ILE A 251 10.20 -3.92 -4.55
C ILE A 251 10.05 -4.89 -3.39
N TYR A 252 10.57 -4.50 -2.22
CA TYR A 252 10.61 -5.33 -1.04
C TYR A 252 9.35 -5.20 -0.18
N THR A 253 8.87 -6.33 0.31
CA THR A 253 7.83 -6.39 1.35
C THR A 253 8.43 -6.86 2.66
N GLU A 254 7.75 -6.60 3.77
CA GLU A 254 8.27 -6.98 5.09
C GLU A 254 8.22 -8.49 5.27
N ASP A 255 7.07 -9.12 5.03
CA ASP A 255 6.87 -10.52 5.38
C ASP A 255 6.16 -11.23 4.22
N PHE A 256 6.81 -12.23 3.62
CA PHE A 256 6.19 -12.99 2.53
C PHE A 256 4.95 -13.79 2.96
N SER A 257 4.83 -14.13 4.25
CA SER A 257 3.71 -14.89 4.82
C SER A 257 2.50 -14.01 5.07
N ASP A 258 2.70 -12.69 5.24
CA ASP A 258 1.62 -11.70 5.25
C ASP A 258 1.12 -11.43 3.83
N LYS A 259 0.27 -12.34 3.35
CA LYS A 259 -0.37 -12.23 2.04
C LYS A 259 -1.14 -10.92 1.87
N MET A 260 -1.65 -10.32 2.96
CA MET A 260 -2.39 -9.06 2.88
C MET A 260 -1.45 -7.89 2.58
N ASP A 261 -0.28 -7.82 3.22
CA ASP A 261 0.73 -6.82 2.90
C ASP A 261 1.30 -7.03 1.48
N VAL A 262 1.65 -8.27 1.12
CA VAL A 262 2.12 -8.61 -0.22
C VAL A 262 1.11 -8.18 -1.30
N TYR A 263 -0.19 -8.39 -1.06
CA TYR A 263 -1.25 -7.95 -1.96
C TYR A 263 -1.49 -6.43 -1.92
N ARG A 264 -1.31 -5.77 -0.77
CA ARG A 264 -1.35 -4.31 -0.65
C ARG A 264 -0.28 -3.68 -1.54
N VAL A 265 0.96 -4.16 -1.46
CA VAL A 265 2.06 -3.71 -2.31
C VAL A 265 1.73 -3.94 -3.79
N LEU A 266 1.22 -5.11 -4.15
CA LEU A 266 0.83 -5.40 -5.53
C LEU A 266 -0.27 -4.45 -6.06
N LYS A 267 -1.25 -4.08 -5.22
CA LYS A 267 -2.26 -3.09 -5.60
C LYS A 267 -1.66 -1.71 -5.83
N ALA A 268 -0.73 -1.28 -4.98
CA ALA A 268 0.00 -0.02 -5.17
C ALA A 268 0.82 -0.03 -6.47
N ILE A 269 1.51 -1.13 -6.80
CA ILE A 269 2.22 -1.29 -8.08
C ILE A 269 1.26 -1.13 -9.28
N ARG A 270 0.05 -1.71 -9.18
CA ARG A 270 -0.98 -1.57 -10.22
C ARG A 270 -1.49 -0.14 -10.35
N GLU A 271 -1.67 0.56 -9.23
CA GLU A 271 -2.12 1.96 -9.21
C GLU A 271 -1.10 2.91 -9.83
N LEU A 272 0.20 2.54 -9.78
CA LEU A 272 1.27 3.21 -10.53
C LEU A 272 1.27 2.88 -12.04
N GLY A 273 0.36 2.01 -12.52
CA GLY A 273 0.26 1.62 -13.92
C GLY A 273 1.32 0.63 -14.40
N LEU A 274 2.13 0.06 -13.49
CA LEU A 274 3.28 -0.79 -13.83
C LEU A 274 2.92 -2.26 -14.09
N VAL A 275 1.73 -2.67 -13.67
CA VAL A 275 1.22 -4.03 -13.79
C VAL A 275 -0.25 -3.98 -14.13
N ASP A 276 -0.68 -4.84 -15.05
CA ASP A 276 -2.09 -4.99 -15.41
C ASP A 276 -2.69 -6.28 -14.81
N ARG A 277 -3.99 -6.51 -15.07
CA ARG A 277 -4.67 -7.76 -14.69
C ARG A 277 -4.51 -8.86 -15.74
N THR A 278 -3.64 -8.68 -16.74
CA THR A 278 -3.47 -9.62 -17.83
C THR A 278 -2.28 -10.54 -17.58
N LEU A 279 -2.26 -11.67 -18.28
CA LEU A 279 -1.14 -12.62 -18.18
C LEU A 279 0.15 -12.05 -18.79
N LYS A 280 0.06 -11.10 -19.72
CA LYS A 280 1.21 -10.55 -20.45
C LYS A 280 2.01 -9.54 -19.62
N GLY A 281 1.35 -8.80 -18.72
CA GLY A 281 1.99 -7.88 -17.77
C GLY A 281 2.25 -8.49 -16.39
N SER A 282 2.25 -9.83 -16.27
CA SER A 282 2.38 -10.48 -14.98
C SER A 282 3.79 -10.37 -14.41
N ILE A 283 3.87 -9.96 -13.14
CA ILE A 283 5.10 -9.92 -12.36
C ILE A 283 5.12 -11.06 -11.35
N TYR A 284 6.32 -11.37 -10.88
CA TYR A 284 6.57 -12.51 -10.02
C TYR A 284 7.05 -12.04 -8.66
N TYR A 285 6.56 -12.71 -7.63
CA TYR A 285 7.02 -12.55 -6.27
C TYR A 285 7.97 -13.69 -5.92
N LYS A 286 9.20 -13.40 -5.49
CA LYS A 286 10.16 -14.38 -5.00
C LYS A 286 10.34 -14.22 -3.49
N ALA A 287 10.38 -15.33 -2.76
CA ALA A 287 10.67 -15.33 -1.32
C ALA A 287 12.17 -15.48 -1.07
N ASP A 288 12.66 -14.92 0.03
CA ASP A 288 14.08 -14.93 0.40
C ASP A 288 14.69 -16.30 0.55
N VAL A 289 13.92 -17.21 1.15
CA VAL A 289 14.35 -18.59 1.33
C VAL A 289 14.70 -19.24 -0.01
N TYR A 290 14.02 -18.87 -1.11
CA TYR A 290 14.36 -19.39 -2.44
C TYR A 290 15.68 -18.84 -2.97
N THR A 291 16.02 -17.60 -2.64
CA THR A 291 17.31 -17.02 -3.02
C THR A 291 18.45 -17.65 -2.21
N ASN A 292 18.27 -17.84 -0.91
CA ASN A 292 19.28 -18.46 -0.04
C ASN A 292 19.45 -19.97 -0.28
N LEU A 293 18.43 -20.64 -0.84
CA LEU A 293 18.50 -22.03 -1.30
C LEU A 293 18.86 -22.16 -2.79
N GLU A 294 19.28 -21.06 -3.43
CA GLU A 294 19.71 -21.03 -4.84
C GLU A 294 18.67 -21.57 -5.84
N LEU A 295 17.39 -21.43 -5.50
CA LEU A 295 16.27 -21.82 -6.37
C LEU A 295 16.10 -20.77 -7.48
N SER A 296 16.80 -21.01 -8.59
CA SER A 296 16.67 -20.29 -9.86
C SER A 296 15.62 -20.93 -10.77
N SER A 297 15.33 -20.34 -11.93
CA SER A 297 14.32 -20.89 -12.86
C SER A 297 14.68 -22.27 -13.43
N ASN A 298 15.97 -22.65 -13.40
CA ASN A 298 16.48 -23.91 -13.93
C ASN A 298 17.13 -24.77 -12.83
N ASN A 299 16.54 -24.77 -11.63
CA ASN A 299 17.03 -25.57 -10.51
C ASN A 299 16.77 -27.08 -10.74
N PRO A 300 17.62 -27.97 -10.19
CA PRO A 300 17.52 -29.42 -10.39
C PRO A 300 16.25 -30.06 -9.80
N TYR A 301 15.56 -29.34 -8.90
CA TYR A 301 14.37 -29.82 -8.19
C TYR A 301 13.06 -29.56 -8.94
N ASP A 302 13.11 -28.83 -10.06
CA ASP A 302 11.91 -28.38 -10.81
C ASP A 302 10.93 -27.60 -9.91
N ILE A 303 11.46 -26.88 -8.92
CA ILE A 303 10.68 -25.98 -8.06
C ILE A 303 10.53 -24.63 -8.77
N LYS A 304 9.34 -24.03 -8.74
CA LYS A 304 9.17 -22.69 -9.32
C LYS A 304 9.97 -21.67 -8.52
N ALA A 305 10.80 -20.88 -9.19
CA ALA A 305 11.57 -19.80 -8.57
C ALA A 305 10.73 -18.61 -8.08
N SER A 306 9.42 -18.62 -8.31
CA SER A 306 8.46 -17.62 -7.84
C SER A 306 7.45 -18.27 -6.91
N LEU A 307 7.17 -17.59 -5.80
CA LEU A 307 6.15 -17.98 -4.82
C LEU A 307 4.76 -17.51 -5.27
N TYR A 308 4.64 -16.26 -5.73
CA TYR A 308 3.38 -15.71 -6.22
C TYR A 308 3.50 -15.13 -7.62
N LYS A 309 2.36 -15.11 -8.33
CA LYS A 309 2.18 -14.45 -9.62
C LYS A 309 1.11 -13.39 -9.48
N SER A 310 1.36 -12.18 -9.99
CA SER A 310 0.42 -11.06 -9.84
C SER A 310 -0.97 -11.39 -10.38
N PHE A 311 -1.05 -12.05 -11.55
CA PHE A 311 -2.32 -12.48 -12.15
C PHE A 311 -3.15 -13.38 -11.22
N GLU A 312 -2.52 -14.36 -10.56
CA GLU A 312 -3.20 -15.27 -9.64
C GLU A 312 -3.66 -14.53 -8.38
N PHE A 313 -2.84 -13.62 -7.85
CA PHE A 313 -3.19 -12.75 -6.72
C PHE A 313 -4.35 -11.80 -7.04
N PHE A 314 -4.43 -11.27 -8.26
CA PHE A 314 -5.58 -10.47 -8.67
C PHE A 314 -6.84 -11.29 -8.87
N LYS A 315 -6.72 -12.52 -9.37
CA LYS A 315 -7.86 -13.43 -9.57
C LYS A 315 -8.43 -13.93 -8.24
N ASN A 316 -7.55 -14.24 -7.29
CA ASN A 316 -7.88 -14.78 -5.99
C ASN A 316 -7.23 -13.92 -4.88
N PRO A 317 -7.81 -12.74 -4.57
CA PRO A 317 -7.26 -11.87 -3.54
C PRO A 317 -7.30 -12.56 -2.17
N PRO A 318 -6.28 -12.33 -1.32
CA PRO A 318 -6.28 -12.85 0.04
C PRO A 318 -7.43 -12.21 0.83
N LEU A 319 -8.09 -13.03 1.65
CA LEU A 319 -9.13 -12.57 2.56
C LEU A 319 -8.47 -12.03 3.83
N PRO A 320 -8.98 -10.93 4.42
CA PRO A 320 -8.52 -10.48 5.72
C PRO A 320 -8.72 -11.59 6.75
N PRO A 321 -7.81 -11.73 7.73
CA PRO A 321 -8.00 -12.68 8.82
C PRO A 321 -9.35 -12.40 9.49
N SER A 322 -10.21 -13.42 9.52
CA SER A 322 -11.54 -13.34 10.13
C SER A 322 -11.37 -12.89 11.58
N THR A 323 -11.74 -11.65 11.88
CA THR A 323 -11.73 -11.09 13.23
C THR A 323 -12.92 -11.69 13.98
N ALA A 324 -12.80 -12.95 14.39
CA ALA A 324 -13.73 -13.61 15.30
C ALA A 324 -13.04 -14.78 15.99
N PRO A 325 -12.80 -14.72 17.32
CA PRO A 325 -12.58 -15.92 18.10
C PRO A 325 -13.91 -16.68 18.17
N GLY A 326 -13.98 -17.82 17.48
CA GLY A 326 -15.02 -18.82 17.70
C GLY A 326 -16.29 -18.67 16.87
N LEU A 327 -16.25 -19.09 15.60
CA LEU A 327 -17.32 -19.92 15.05
C LEU A 327 -16.76 -20.73 13.88
N ARG A 328 -16.64 -22.05 14.05
CA ARG A 328 -16.32 -22.97 12.96
C ARG A 328 -17.40 -22.84 11.89
N SER A 329 -17.04 -22.26 10.75
CA SER A 329 -17.86 -22.30 9.53
C SER A 329 -18.05 -23.76 9.12
N ARG A 330 -19.23 -24.30 9.40
CA ARG A 330 -19.69 -25.59 8.88
C ARG A 330 -19.85 -25.44 7.36
N THR A 331 -19.16 -26.28 6.60
CA THR A 331 -19.28 -26.36 5.14
C THR A 331 -20.73 -26.64 4.77
N VAL A 332 -21.43 -25.64 4.23
CA VAL A 332 -22.75 -25.84 3.64
C VAL A 332 -22.55 -26.35 2.22
N LYS A 333 -22.88 -27.63 2.03
CA LYS A 333 -23.08 -28.23 0.69
C LYS A 333 -24.08 -27.37 -0.07
N LYS A 334 -23.71 -26.99 -1.31
CA LYS A 334 -24.65 -26.44 -2.29
C LYS A 334 -25.75 -27.47 -2.54
N GLU A 335 -26.95 -27.20 -2.04
CA GLU A 335 -28.17 -27.76 -2.60
C GLU A 335 -28.91 -26.67 -3.37
N ASN A 336 -29.31 -27.03 -4.58
CA ASN A 336 -29.99 -26.20 -5.56
C ASN A 336 -31.33 -25.69 -5.03
N GLY A 337 -31.62 -24.40 -5.22
CA GLY A 337 -33.01 -23.92 -5.21
C GLY A 337 -33.21 -22.48 -4.74
N LYS A 338 -33.47 -21.59 -5.69
CA LYS A 338 -34.17 -20.30 -5.57
C LYS A 338 -33.56 -19.24 -4.63
N VAL A 339 -32.71 -18.39 -5.21
CA VAL A 339 -32.34 -17.10 -4.62
C VAL A 339 -33.18 -16.01 -5.29
N ASP A 340 -34.39 -15.77 -4.77
CA ASP A 340 -35.17 -14.60 -5.13
C ASP A 340 -36.05 -14.24 -3.93
N SER A 341 -35.65 -13.23 -3.15
CA SER A 341 -36.55 -12.42 -2.30
C SER A 341 -35.83 -11.42 -1.37
N PHE A 342 -34.51 -11.46 -1.19
CA PHE A 342 -33.89 -10.63 -0.13
C PHE A 342 -33.66 -9.15 -0.50
N PHE A 343 -33.73 -8.75 -1.77
CA PHE A 343 -33.50 -7.37 -2.23
C PHE A 343 -34.75 -6.62 -2.75
N ARG A 344 -35.96 -7.04 -2.37
CA ARG A 344 -37.19 -6.27 -2.60
C ARG A 344 -37.89 -5.94 -1.29
N LYS A 345 -37.28 -5.07 -0.48
CA LYS A 345 -38.01 -4.36 0.58
C LYS A 345 -37.47 -2.97 0.87
N ILE A 346 -37.15 -2.22 -0.19
CA ILE A 346 -37.07 -0.76 -0.14
C ILE A 346 -37.81 -0.23 -1.38
N LYS A 347 -39.12 -0.02 -1.23
CA LYS A 347 -40.00 0.92 -1.95
C LYS A 347 -41.44 0.43 -1.90
N LYS A 348 -42.24 1.05 -1.03
CA LYS A 348 -43.61 1.55 -1.25
C LYS A 348 -44.36 1.61 0.09
N GLU A 349 -44.53 2.82 0.60
CA GLU A 349 -45.80 3.20 1.22
C GLU A 349 -46.38 4.36 0.40
N PRO A 350 -47.68 4.31 0.03
CA PRO A 350 -48.37 5.39 -0.63
C PRO A 350 -49.20 6.24 0.35
N SER A 351 -49.21 7.55 0.08
CA SER A 351 -50.30 8.53 0.22
C SER A 351 -51.21 8.48 1.45
N ASP A 352 -51.18 9.58 2.21
CA ASP A 352 -52.40 10.16 2.77
C ASP A 352 -52.43 11.67 2.53
N LEU A 353 -53.66 12.14 2.25
CA LEU A 353 -54.15 13.52 2.09
C LEU A 353 -54.16 14.12 0.68
N ALA A 354 -55.28 13.82 0.01
CA ALA A 354 -55.84 14.62 -1.07
C ALA A 354 -56.79 15.71 -0.53
N MET A 355 -56.77 16.84 -1.24
CA MET A 355 -57.84 17.83 -1.45
C MET A 355 -58.28 18.77 -0.31
N HIS A 356 -58.07 20.07 -0.54
CA HIS A 356 -59.18 20.92 -0.97
C HIS A 356 -58.74 22.06 -1.89
N GLN A 357 -59.53 22.23 -2.95
CA GLN A 357 -59.53 23.33 -3.92
C GLN A 357 -59.86 24.67 -3.23
N VAL A 358 -59.49 25.79 -3.84
CA VAL A 358 -60.42 26.79 -4.42
C VAL A 358 -59.59 27.91 -5.09
N ASN A 359 -59.85 28.12 -6.39
CA ASN A 359 -59.41 29.26 -7.21
C ASN A 359 -60.02 30.57 -6.70
N TYR A 360 -59.44 31.73 -7.00
CA TYR A 360 -60.21 32.85 -7.57
C TYR A 360 -59.28 33.81 -8.33
N GLU A 361 -59.66 34.02 -9.60
CA GLU A 361 -59.45 35.14 -10.53
C GLU A 361 -58.05 35.68 -10.86
#